data_AF-A0A0N4VQQ5-F1
#
_entry.id   AF-A0A0N4VQQ5-F1
#
_cell.length_a   1.000
_cell.length_b   1.000
_cell.length_c   1.000
_cell.angle_alpha   90.00
_cell.angle_beta   90.00
_cell.angle_gamma   90.00
#
_symmetry.space_group_name_H-M   'P 1'
#
loop_
_entity.id
_entity.type
_entity.pdbx_description
1 polymer ?
#
loop_
_entity_poly.entity_id
_entity_poly.type
_entity_poly.pdbx_seq_one_letter_code
_entity_poly.pdbx_strand_id
1 'polypeptide(L)'
;MREASEVLLLLHESFRASRHIRGLWLFENLGKSLCVDKTKHEFDEGVELVGIIAKDGDPVSEGEQLRICTDTVPVFISKAYRLIFILDLSPSVFAVDVSSETLLHKRLLDNLERALIGVTMPVFFQGLLLDCNNVKEALRLIREKFENFSNNLCSFMQSSIGIYDRDRRLPYQNRNSNMAQKHGSEAHSKSTGMLNLLDKKLVGDFGYIKPEFTFCSMLRIGLLAARLLPENTQSNVILLTDANVGKPNEEAMQLLLNQLRNFTLSCSMKRNATAGLACGDLTNSELFNFLAFSTFGNYLVDTESFLDKDLPFGMNIYQKSLLSWSFQRKYIGNSFLEKFTETYNPEFANFCKRYYILLFF
;
A
#
# COMPACT_ATOMS: atom_id res chain seq x y z
N MET A 1 -11.33 -38.77 -3.44
CA MET A 1 -11.27 -37.82 -2.31
C MET A 1 -11.06 -36.44 -2.91
N ARG A 2 -11.87 -35.45 -2.53
CA ARG A 2 -11.78 -34.10 -3.09
C ARG A 2 -10.53 -33.40 -2.57
N GLU A 3 -10.00 -32.50 -3.38
CA GLU A 3 -8.77 -31.75 -3.07
C GLU A 3 -9.11 -30.31 -2.69
N ALA A 4 -8.38 -29.76 -1.72
CA ALA A 4 -8.54 -28.38 -1.30
C ALA A 4 -7.84 -27.43 -2.28
N SER A 5 -8.54 -26.38 -2.70
CA SER A 5 -7.98 -25.25 -3.44
C SER A 5 -7.39 -24.22 -2.48
N GLU A 6 -8.18 -23.78 -1.50
CA GLU A 6 -7.77 -22.79 -0.49
C GLU A 6 -8.22 -23.28 0.89
N VAL A 7 -7.40 -23.02 1.92
CA VAL A 7 -7.74 -23.31 3.32
C VAL A 7 -7.58 -22.05 4.15
N LEU A 8 -8.56 -21.74 5.00
CA LEU A 8 -8.57 -20.57 5.86
C LEU A 8 -8.15 -20.95 7.27
N LEU A 9 -7.09 -20.31 7.74
CA LEU A 9 -6.41 -20.58 9.01
C LEU A 9 -6.48 -19.34 9.90
N LEU A 10 -7.00 -19.49 11.12
CA LEU A 10 -7.07 -18.44 12.12
C LEU A 10 -5.90 -18.54 13.09
N LEU A 11 -5.11 -17.48 13.16
CA LEU A 11 -4.03 -17.30 14.13
C LEU A 11 -4.58 -16.70 15.42
N HIS A 12 -4.32 -17.37 16.54
CA HIS A 12 -4.73 -16.91 17.86
C HIS A 12 -4.00 -15.61 18.27
N GLU A 13 -4.59 -14.80 19.16
CA GLU A 13 -4.11 -13.44 19.51
C GLU A 13 -2.67 -13.40 20.03
N SER A 14 -2.28 -14.41 20.81
CA SER A 14 -0.93 -14.54 21.38
C SER A 14 0.06 -15.27 20.48
N PHE A 15 -0.38 -15.82 19.34
CA PHE A 15 0.45 -16.69 18.52
C PHE A 15 1.15 -15.93 17.40
N ARG A 16 2.43 -15.58 17.64
CA ARG A 16 3.27 -14.94 16.64
C ARG A 16 3.77 -15.96 15.60
N ALA A 17 2.96 -16.22 14.57
CA ALA A 17 3.34 -17.08 13.46
C ALA A 17 4.31 -16.36 12.50
N SER A 18 5.59 -16.72 12.55
CA SER A 18 6.59 -16.29 11.57
C SER A 18 6.29 -16.87 10.17
N ARG A 19 6.95 -16.34 9.12
CA ARG A 19 6.86 -16.90 7.76
C ARG A 19 7.21 -18.39 7.74
N HIS A 20 8.20 -18.79 8.52
CA HIS A 20 8.62 -20.18 8.66
C HIS A 20 7.53 -21.05 9.28
N ILE A 21 6.92 -20.63 10.40
CA ILE A 21 5.84 -21.37 11.08
C ILE A 21 4.66 -21.59 10.12
N ARG A 22 4.29 -20.55 9.36
CA ARG A 22 3.19 -20.63 8.38
C ARG A 22 3.51 -21.57 7.21
N GLY A 23 4.76 -21.59 6.74
CA GLY A 23 5.22 -22.53 5.73
C GLY A 23 5.26 -23.98 6.26
N LEU A 24 5.76 -24.16 7.49
CA LEU A 24 5.83 -25.45 8.17
C LEU A 24 4.45 -26.10 8.28
N TRP A 25 3.41 -25.31 8.62
CA TRP A 25 2.03 -25.79 8.65
C TRP A 25 1.62 -26.49 7.35
N LEU A 26 1.96 -25.94 6.18
CA LEU A 26 1.62 -26.56 4.90
C LEU A 26 2.38 -27.87 4.70
N PHE A 27 3.69 -27.88 5.00
CA PHE A 27 4.51 -29.08 4.83
C PHE A 27 4.08 -30.23 5.74
N GLU A 28 3.72 -29.94 6.98
CA GLU A 28 3.23 -30.93 7.94
C GLU A 28 1.86 -31.47 7.55
N ASN A 29 1.05 -30.70 6.81
CA ASN A 29 -0.29 -31.10 6.38
C ASN A 29 -0.35 -31.61 4.94
N LEU A 30 0.76 -31.59 4.21
CA LEU A 30 0.80 -32.02 2.81
C LEU A 30 0.45 -33.51 2.68
N GLY A 31 -0.50 -33.82 1.81
CA GLY A 31 -0.99 -35.18 1.58
C GLY A 31 -1.95 -35.69 2.65
N LYS A 32 -2.13 -34.99 3.78
CA LYS A 32 -3.14 -35.29 4.80
C LYS A 32 -4.53 -34.84 4.34
N SER A 33 -5.54 -35.41 4.98
CA SER A 33 -6.95 -35.06 4.78
C SER A 33 -7.45 -34.30 6.00
N LEU A 34 -7.94 -33.09 5.79
CA LEU A 34 -8.43 -32.20 6.85
C LEU A 34 -9.92 -31.94 6.66
N CYS A 35 -10.65 -31.77 7.76
CA CYS A 35 -12.01 -31.26 7.78
C CYS A 35 -12.08 -30.06 8.74
N VAL A 36 -13.05 -29.18 8.52
CA VAL A 36 -13.35 -28.10 9.48
C VAL A 36 -14.05 -28.72 10.68
N ASP A 37 -13.36 -28.81 11.81
CA ASP A 37 -13.88 -29.46 13.02
C ASP A 37 -14.26 -28.39 14.05
N LYS A 38 -15.56 -28.04 14.10
CA LYS A 38 -16.10 -27.00 15.01
C LYS A 38 -16.04 -27.40 16.49
N THR A 39 -15.70 -28.65 16.80
CA THR A 39 -15.78 -29.23 18.16
C THR A 39 -14.44 -29.23 18.91
N LYS A 40 -13.32 -28.97 18.24
CA LYS A 40 -12.00 -28.86 18.86
C LYS A 40 -11.73 -27.44 19.31
N HIS A 41 -12.39 -27.02 20.39
CA HIS A 41 -12.08 -25.79 21.13
C HIS A 41 -10.91 -25.94 22.12
N GLU A 42 -10.26 -27.10 22.14
CA GLU A 42 -9.05 -27.35 22.91
C GLU A 42 -7.92 -27.70 21.95
N PHE A 43 -6.69 -27.32 22.32
CA PHE A 43 -5.36 -27.69 21.79
C PHE A 43 -4.49 -26.51 21.28
N ASP A 44 -3.71 -25.96 22.22
CA ASP A 44 -2.26 -25.71 22.25
C ASP A 44 -1.43 -25.26 21.00
N GLU A 45 -1.93 -25.31 19.77
CA GLU A 45 -1.09 -25.12 18.55
C GLU A 45 -1.20 -23.75 17.87
N GLY A 46 -2.01 -22.83 18.40
CA GLY A 46 -2.04 -21.42 17.98
C GLY A 46 -2.61 -21.12 16.57
N VAL A 47 -2.83 -22.14 15.73
CA VAL A 47 -3.43 -22.06 14.38
C VAL A 47 -4.66 -22.96 14.27
N GLU A 48 -5.80 -22.40 13.91
CA GLU A 48 -7.09 -23.10 13.78
C GLU A 48 -7.56 -23.16 12.33
N LEU A 49 -8.03 -24.31 11.85
CA LEU A 49 -8.63 -24.44 10.52
C LEU A 49 -10.11 -24.08 10.56
N VAL A 50 -10.48 -22.96 9.94
CA VAL A 50 -11.84 -22.39 10.01
C VAL A 50 -12.62 -22.48 8.70
N GLY A 51 -11.96 -22.82 7.59
CA GLY A 51 -12.63 -22.93 6.28
C GLY A 51 -11.81 -23.69 5.26
N ILE A 52 -12.49 -24.35 4.32
CA ILE A 52 -11.89 -25.05 3.18
C ILE A 52 -12.71 -24.73 1.93
N ILE A 53 -12.02 -24.48 0.82
CA ILE A 53 -12.61 -24.38 -0.53
C ILE A 53 -12.09 -25.53 -1.36
N ALA A 54 -12.98 -26.25 -2.02
CA ALA A 54 -12.62 -27.37 -2.89
C ALA A 54 -12.13 -26.89 -4.26
N LYS A 55 -11.29 -27.69 -4.92
CA LYS A 55 -10.78 -27.39 -6.27
C LYS A 55 -11.84 -27.43 -7.37
N ASP A 56 -12.85 -28.27 -7.20
CA ASP A 56 -13.98 -28.36 -8.13
C ASP A 56 -14.94 -27.17 -8.02
N GLY A 57 -14.80 -26.32 -7.00
CA GLY A 57 -15.65 -25.15 -6.76
C GLY A 57 -16.97 -25.47 -6.07
N ASP A 58 -17.28 -26.75 -5.86
CA ASP A 58 -18.50 -27.19 -5.20
C ASP A 58 -18.44 -26.91 -3.69
N PRO A 59 -19.58 -26.62 -3.03
CA PRO A 59 -19.61 -26.39 -1.59
C PRO A 59 -19.06 -27.61 -0.81
N VAL A 60 -18.39 -27.34 0.30
CA VAL A 60 -17.85 -28.36 1.20
C VAL A 60 -18.88 -28.64 2.29
N SER A 61 -19.26 -29.92 2.44
CA SER A 61 -20.23 -30.34 3.47
C SER A 61 -19.59 -30.33 4.87
N GLU A 62 -20.40 -30.20 5.91
CA GLU A 62 -19.90 -30.27 7.29
C GLU A 62 -19.26 -31.65 7.58
N GLY A 63 -18.06 -31.64 8.14
CA GLY A 63 -17.28 -32.86 8.42
C GLY A 63 -16.64 -33.51 7.19
N GLU A 64 -16.83 -32.97 5.99
CA GLU A 64 -16.18 -33.47 4.79
C GLU A 64 -14.66 -33.28 4.85
N GLN A 65 -13.92 -34.34 4.51
CA GLN A 65 -12.46 -34.31 4.49
C GLN A 65 -11.95 -34.02 3.09
N LEU A 66 -11.11 -32.99 2.97
CA LEU A 66 -10.41 -32.64 1.74
C LEU A 66 -8.91 -32.85 1.90
N ARG A 67 -8.28 -33.33 0.84
CA ARG A 67 -6.84 -33.55 0.79
C ARG A 67 -6.10 -32.24 0.53
N ILE A 68 -5.04 -32.01 1.29
CA ILE A 68 -4.11 -30.91 1.08
C ILE A 68 -3.05 -31.32 0.06
N CYS A 69 -2.92 -30.52 -1.00
CA CYS A 69 -2.00 -30.73 -2.11
C CYS A 69 -0.91 -29.64 -2.15
N THR A 70 0.09 -29.81 -3.02
CA THR A 70 1.18 -28.85 -3.20
C THR A 70 0.73 -27.47 -3.70
N ASP A 71 -0.41 -27.43 -4.37
CA ASP A 71 -1.06 -26.24 -4.93
C ASP A 71 -2.24 -25.72 -4.08
N THR A 72 -2.52 -26.35 -2.93
CA THR A 72 -3.50 -25.83 -1.96
C THR A 72 -2.95 -24.56 -1.32
N VAL A 73 -3.66 -23.44 -1.43
CA VAL A 73 -3.23 -22.14 -0.89
C VAL A 73 -3.67 -21.98 0.56
N PRO A 74 -2.76 -21.96 1.56
CA PRO A 74 -3.10 -21.63 2.92
C PRO A 74 -3.26 -20.10 3.08
N VAL A 75 -4.39 -19.70 3.61
CA VAL A 75 -4.78 -18.30 3.83
C VAL A 75 -4.87 -18.07 5.34
N PHE A 76 -3.98 -17.24 5.87
CA PHE A 76 -3.89 -16.96 7.30
C PHE A 76 -4.56 -15.64 7.64
N ILE A 77 -5.52 -15.68 8.54
CA ILE A 77 -6.15 -14.52 9.19
C ILE A 77 -5.78 -14.50 10.68
N SER A 78 -5.94 -13.37 11.35
CA SER A 78 -5.79 -13.26 12.80
C SER A 78 -6.94 -12.48 13.42
N LYS A 79 -7.06 -12.58 14.74
CA LYS A 79 -8.02 -11.79 15.54
C LYS A 79 -7.59 -10.32 15.69
N ALA A 80 -6.29 -10.02 15.60
CA ALA A 80 -5.75 -8.68 15.78
C ALA A 80 -4.79 -8.29 14.65
N TYR A 81 -4.98 -7.09 14.08
CA TYR A 81 -4.18 -6.55 13.00
C TYR A 81 -3.56 -5.20 13.36
N ARG A 82 -2.39 -4.92 12.79
CA ARG A 82 -1.83 -3.57 12.70
C ARG A 82 -1.91 -3.08 11.26
N LEU A 83 -2.80 -2.13 11.01
CA LEU A 83 -2.94 -1.52 9.70
C LEU A 83 -2.41 -0.09 9.76
N ILE A 84 -1.38 0.20 8.97
CA ILE A 84 -0.77 1.53 8.90
C ILE A 84 -1.10 2.11 7.53
N PHE A 85 -1.97 3.11 7.47
CA PHE A 85 -2.27 3.82 6.23
C PHE A 85 -1.31 4.99 6.04
N ILE A 86 -0.59 4.98 4.92
CA ILE A 86 0.24 6.10 4.46
C ILE A 86 -0.50 6.77 3.31
N LEU A 87 -0.77 8.05 3.46
CA LEU A 87 -1.33 8.89 2.41
C LEU A 87 -0.18 9.58 1.67
N ASP A 88 -0.06 9.32 0.38
CA ASP A 88 0.83 10.07 -0.50
C ASP A 88 0.26 11.47 -0.71
N LEU A 89 0.94 12.47 -0.15
CA LEU A 89 0.64 13.89 -0.31
C LEU A 89 1.72 14.61 -1.12
N SER A 90 2.38 13.88 -2.02
CA SER A 90 3.33 14.47 -2.96
C SER A 90 2.63 15.45 -3.91
N PRO A 91 3.38 16.39 -4.52
CA PRO A 91 2.79 17.41 -5.39
C PRO A 91 1.93 16.86 -6.54
N SER A 92 2.21 15.64 -7.03
CA SER A 92 1.43 15.02 -8.12
C SER A 92 -0.02 14.74 -7.72
N VAL A 93 -0.26 14.43 -6.44
CA VAL A 93 -1.60 14.17 -5.88
C VAL A 93 -2.44 15.45 -5.75
N PHE A 94 -1.83 16.63 -5.85
CA PHE A 94 -2.56 17.91 -5.89
C PHE A 94 -2.89 18.38 -7.31
N ALA A 95 -2.58 17.57 -8.33
CA ALA A 95 -2.99 17.85 -9.70
C ALA A 95 -4.50 17.66 -9.90
N VAL A 96 -5.03 18.38 -10.89
CA VAL A 96 -6.40 18.20 -11.37
C VAL A 96 -6.43 17.01 -12.32
N ASP A 97 -7.31 16.05 -12.05
CA ASP A 97 -7.67 15.05 -13.04
C ASP A 97 -8.65 15.68 -14.03
N VAL A 98 -8.18 15.84 -15.27
CA VAL A 98 -8.96 16.44 -16.35
C VAL A 98 -10.15 15.57 -16.74
N SER A 99 -10.04 14.25 -16.59
CA SER A 99 -11.08 13.31 -17.01
C SER A 99 -12.30 13.33 -16.08
N SER A 100 -12.07 13.61 -14.80
CA SER A 100 -13.11 13.60 -13.77
C SER A 100 -13.36 14.95 -13.13
N GLU A 101 -12.72 16.00 -13.64
CA GLU A 101 -12.82 17.38 -13.16
C GLU A 101 -12.63 17.52 -11.63
N THR A 102 -11.83 16.63 -11.04
CA THR A 102 -11.64 16.54 -9.59
C THR A 102 -10.16 16.52 -9.23
N LEU A 103 -9.84 16.99 -8.03
CA LEU A 103 -8.46 16.95 -7.51
C LEU A 103 -8.12 15.53 -7.08
N LEU A 104 -6.93 15.04 -7.45
CA LEU A 104 -6.51 13.66 -7.18
C LEU A 104 -6.48 13.32 -5.67
N HIS A 105 -6.18 14.29 -4.80
CA HIS A 105 -6.22 14.10 -3.35
C HIS A 105 -7.63 13.78 -2.81
N LYS A 106 -8.71 14.22 -3.49
CA LYS A 106 -10.08 13.86 -3.08
C LYS A 106 -10.33 12.37 -3.29
N ARG A 107 -9.88 11.83 -4.42
CA ARG A 107 -9.91 10.39 -4.71
C ARG A 107 -9.07 9.58 -3.72
N LEU A 108 -7.95 10.12 -3.27
CA LEU A 108 -7.13 9.50 -2.22
C LEU A 108 -7.94 9.31 -0.93
N LEU A 109 -8.68 10.33 -0.50
CA LEU A 109 -9.56 10.25 0.67
C LEU A 109 -10.72 9.27 0.46
N ASP A 110 -11.34 9.27 -0.71
CA ASP A 110 -12.40 8.32 -1.04
C ASP A 110 -11.86 6.88 -1.03
N ASN A 111 -10.59 6.70 -1.40
CA ASN A 111 -9.91 5.42 -1.36
C ASN A 111 -9.53 4.97 0.04
N LEU A 112 -9.18 5.90 0.93
CA LEU A 112 -9.03 5.65 2.36
C LEU A 112 -10.37 5.26 2.99
N GLU A 113 -11.44 6.00 2.67
CA GLU A 113 -12.80 5.74 3.12
C GLU A 113 -13.27 4.34 2.72
N ARG A 114 -13.17 4.00 1.43
CA ARG A 114 -13.53 2.67 0.93
C ARG A 114 -12.69 1.56 1.57
N ALA A 115 -11.39 1.80 1.80
CA ALA A 115 -10.54 0.82 2.47
C ALA A 115 -10.92 0.64 3.95
N LEU A 116 -11.16 1.72 4.69
CA LEU A 116 -11.55 1.64 6.10
C LEU A 116 -12.93 0.99 6.25
N ILE A 117 -13.92 1.38 5.46
CA ILE A 117 -15.25 0.75 5.44
C ILE A 117 -15.16 -0.72 5.03
N GLY A 118 -14.35 -1.03 4.01
CA GLY A 118 -14.14 -2.41 3.55
C GLY A 118 -13.51 -3.28 4.62
N VAL A 119 -12.60 -2.74 5.42
CA VAL A 119 -11.92 -3.49 6.47
C VAL A 119 -12.71 -3.54 7.78
N THR A 120 -13.65 -2.63 8.06
CA THR A 120 -14.35 -2.52 9.35
C THR A 120 -15.06 -3.81 9.79
N MET A 121 -14.29 -4.65 10.48
CA MET A 121 -14.49 -5.21 11.83
C MET A 121 -13.45 -4.49 12.73
N PRO A 122 -13.61 -4.36 14.07
CA PRO A 122 -12.98 -3.30 14.86
C PRO A 122 -11.48 -3.05 14.56
N VAL A 123 -11.11 -1.84 14.12
CA VAL A 123 -9.74 -1.42 13.74
C VAL A 123 -9.30 -0.22 14.56
N PHE A 124 -8.12 -0.22 15.19
CA PHE A 124 -7.59 0.98 15.85
C PHE A 124 -6.95 1.96 14.87
N PHE A 125 -7.39 3.22 14.86
CA PHE A 125 -6.80 4.34 14.10
C PHE A 125 -6.30 5.43 15.04
N GLN A 126 -4.98 5.69 15.11
CA GLN A 126 -4.37 6.71 15.99
C GLN A 126 -4.83 6.65 17.46
N GLY A 127 -5.15 5.45 17.98
CA GLY A 127 -5.67 5.26 19.34
C GLY A 127 -7.20 5.36 19.48
N LEU A 128 -7.93 5.70 18.40
CA LEU A 128 -9.38 5.60 18.31
C LEU A 128 -9.76 4.21 17.82
N LEU A 129 -10.54 3.47 18.61
CA LEU A 129 -11.14 2.21 18.15
C LEU A 129 -12.18 2.54 17.07
N LEU A 130 -11.90 2.24 15.80
CA LEU A 130 -12.87 2.34 14.72
C LEU A 130 -13.74 1.09 14.65
N ASP A 131 -15.04 1.27 14.67
CA ASP A 131 -16.04 0.23 14.46
C ASP A 131 -17.04 0.67 13.39
N CYS A 132 -18.00 -0.21 13.07
CA CYS A 132 -19.04 0.11 12.11
C CYS A 132 -19.93 1.31 12.52
N ASN A 133 -19.92 1.69 13.80
CA ASN A 133 -20.74 2.76 14.34
C ASN A 133 -20.05 4.13 14.21
N ASN A 134 -18.73 4.19 14.38
CA ASN A 134 -17.98 5.44 14.43
C ASN A 134 -17.09 5.70 13.20
N VAL A 135 -16.89 4.72 12.32
CA VAL A 135 -16.03 4.88 11.14
C VAL A 135 -16.45 6.06 10.27
N LYS A 136 -17.77 6.27 10.09
CA LYS A 136 -18.30 7.39 9.30
C LYS A 136 -17.96 8.75 9.92
N GLU A 137 -18.06 8.87 11.23
CA GLU A 137 -17.75 10.12 11.93
C GLU A 137 -16.24 10.39 11.97
N ALA A 138 -15.43 9.36 12.19
CA ALA A 138 -13.97 9.48 12.10
C ALA A 138 -13.52 9.92 10.69
N LEU A 139 -14.10 9.33 9.65
CA LEU A 139 -13.84 9.72 8.26
C LEU A 139 -14.26 11.16 7.98
N ARG A 140 -15.41 11.60 8.51
CA ARG A 140 -15.87 13.00 8.41
C ARG A 140 -14.83 13.95 9.02
N LEU A 141 -14.33 13.65 10.22
CA LEU A 141 -13.30 14.45 10.90
C LEU A 141 -11.97 14.47 10.15
N ILE A 142 -11.55 13.33 9.58
CA ILE A 142 -10.33 13.23 8.76
C ILE A 142 -10.48 14.13 7.53
N ARG A 143 -11.62 14.05 6.84
CA ARG A 143 -11.92 14.86 5.66
C ARG A 143 -11.91 16.35 5.99
N GLU A 144 -12.57 16.76 7.07
CA GLU A 144 -12.59 18.15 7.53
C GLU A 144 -11.19 18.68 7.84
N LYS A 145 -10.38 17.90 8.58
CA LYS A 145 -8.98 18.27 8.86
C LYS A 145 -8.13 18.36 7.60
N PHE A 146 -8.34 17.45 6.65
CA PHE A 146 -7.61 17.44 5.39
C PHE A 146 -7.97 18.64 4.51
N GLU A 147 -9.24 18.99 4.41
CA GLU A 147 -9.70 20.18 3.69
C GLU A 147 -9.12 21.46 4.31
N ASN A 148 -9.14 21.57 5.64
CA ASN A 148 -8.49 22.68 6.34
C ASN A 148 -6.99 22.75 6.06
N PHE A 149 -6.28 21.61 6.07
CA PHE A 149 -4.87 21.55 5.70
C PHE A 149 -4.63 22.00 4.26
N SER A 150 -5.42 21.51 3.30
CA SER A 150 -5.30 21.87 1.88
C SER A 150 -5.55 23.36 1.65
N ASN A 151 -6.57 23.93 2.30
CA ASN A 151 -6.88 25.35 2.22
C ASN A 151 -5.75 26.22 2.81
N ASN A 152 -5.20 25.81 3.95
CA ASN A 152 -4.06 26.49 4.57
C ASN A 152 -2.79 26.39 3.71
N LEU A 153 -2.56 25.25 3.07
CA LEU A 153 -1.44 25.07 2.14
C LEU A 153 -1.61 26.00 0.93
N CYS A 154 -2.82 26.10 0.38
CA CYS A 154 -3.11 26.98 -0.75
C CYS A 154 -2.87 28.45 -0.40
N SER A 155 -3.37 28.92 0.74
CA SER A 155 -3.18 30.31 1.19
C SER A 155 -1.71 30.62 1.48
N PHE A 156 -0.98 29.68 2.08
CA PHE A 156 0.47 29.79 2.29
C PHE A 156 1.24 29.91 0.97
N MET A 157 0.91 29.05 -0.01
CA MET A 157 1.62 29.00 -1.30
C MET A 157 1.25 30.14 -2.25
N GLN A 158 0.12 30.82 -2.04
CA GLN A 158 -0.41 31.86 -2.94
C GLN A 158 0.61 32.96 -3.26
N SER A 159 1.38 33.39 -2.25
CA SER A 159 2.41 34.42 -2.43
C SER A 159 3.57 33.93 -3.29
N SER A 160 4.04 32.70 -3.05
CA SER A 160 5.14 32.07 -3.80
C SER A 160 4.75 31.78 -5.25
N ILE A 161 3.52 31.29 -5.49
CA ILE A 161 2.99 31.05 -6.82
C ILE A 161 2.87 32.38 -7.59
N GLY A 162 2.37 33.44 -6.95
CA GLY A 162 2.27 34.76 -7.58
C GLY A 162 3.63 35.39 -7.96
N ILE A 163 4.71 35.03 -7.26
CA ILE A 163 6.08 35.40 -7.65
C ILE A 163 6.54 34.58 -8.85
N TYR A 164 6.38 33.25 -8.79
CA TYR A 164 6.75 32.35 -9.88
C TYR A 164 6.03 32.70 -11.19
N ASP A 165 4.74 32.96 -11.13
CA ASP A 165 3.93 33.33 -12.30
C ASP A 165 4.38 34.66 -12.93
N ARG A 166 4.76 35.64 -12.09
CA ARG A 166 5.32 36.90 -12.57
C ARG A 166 6.66 36.67 -13.25
N ASP A 167 7.55 35.88 -12.64
CA ASP A 167 8.88 35.58 -13.19
C ASP A 167 8.80 34.78 -14.50
N ARG A 168 7.79 33.91 -14.66
CA ARG A 168 7.55 33.17 -15.91
C ARG A 168 7.00 34.05 -17.03
N ARG A 169 6.23 35.09 -16.69
CA ARG A 169 5.65 36.05 -17.65
C ARG A 169 6.64 37.12 -18.09
N LEU A 170 7.84 37.21 -17.49
CA LEU A 170 8.89 38.12 -17.95
C LEU A 170 9.47 37.65 -19.29
N PRO A 171 9.52 38.52 -20.33
CA PRO A 171 10.07 38.18 -21.63
C PRO A 171 11.53 37.74 -21.55
N TYR A 172 11.89 36.70 -22.32
CA TYR A 172 13.24 36.14 -22.42
C TYR A 172 14.36 37.17 -22.69
N GLN A 173 14.03 38.33 -23.28
CA GLN A 173 14.99 39.40 -23.58
C GLN A 173 15.60 40.09 -22.34
N ASN A 174 14.98 39.97 -21.15
CA ASN A 174 15.44 40.65 -19.93
C ASN A 174 16.24 39.75 -18.96
N ARG A 175 16.52 38.49 -19.34
CA ARG A 175 17.36 37.58 -18.52
C ARG A 175 18.85 37.86 -18.65
N ASN A 176 19.31 38.36 -19.80
CA ASN A 176 20.74 38.62 -20.04
C ASN A 176 21.20 40.00 -19.54
N SER A 177 20.30 40.99 -19.44
CA SER A 177 20.62 42.33 -18.94
C SER A 177 20.87 42.37 -17.43
N ASN A 178 20.23 41.49 -16.66
CA ASN A 178 20.29 41.51 -15.19
C ASN A 178 21.42 40.67 -14.58
N MET A 179 22.13 39.84 -15.35
CA MET A 179 23.32 39.12 -14.88
C MET A 179 24.60 39.97 -14.97
N ALA A 180 24.68 40.91 -15.92
CA ALA A 180 25.87 41.73 -16.12
C ALA A 180 26.00 42.93 -15.15
N GLN A 181 24.91 43.35 -14.51
CA GLN A 181 24.88 44.56 -13.65
C GLN A 181 25.00 44.30 -12.14
N LYS A 182 25.25 43.05 -11.71
CA LYS A 182 25.29 42.68 -10.27
C LYS A 182 26.70 42.56 -9.67
N HIS A 183 27.70 43.23 -10.24
CA HIS A 183 29.07 43.23 -9.70
C HIS A 183 29.59 44.59 -9.21
N GLY A 184 28.75 45.61 -9.08
CA GLY A 184 29.16 46.87 -8.46
C GLY A 184 28.00 47.54 -7.75
N SER A 185 28.30 48.10 -6.57
CA SER A 185 27.48 49.05 -5.82
C SER A 185 26.53 48.45 -4.77
N GLU A 186 27.05 48.43 -3.54
CA GLU A 186 26.29 48.26 -2.31
C GLU A 186 25.39 49.48 -1.99
N ALA A 187 24.29 49.14 -1.31
CA ALA A 187 23.58 49.90 -0.26
C ALA A 187 23.01 51.30 -0.58
N HIS A 188 21.69 51.36 -0.81
CA HIS A 188 20.72 51.85 0.19
C HIS A 188 19.33 52.02 -0.44
N SER A 189 18.35 51.18 -0.06
CA SER A 189 16.94 51.56 0.01
C SER A 189 16.16 50.53 0.83
N LYS A 190 15.34 51.05 1.75
CA LYS A 190 14.66 50.35 2.84
C LYS A 190 13.46 49.55 2.32
N SER A 191 13.28 48.31 2.79
CA SER A 191 12.00 47.78 3.31
C SER A 191 12.07 46.25 3.52
N THR A 192 11.92 45.84 4.80
CA THR A 192 11.51 44.52 5.31
C THR A 192 12.07 43.27 4.63
N GLY A 193 13.28 42.87 5.03
CA GLY A 193 13.83 41.54 4.79
C GLY A 193 14.67 41.09 5.96
N MET A 194 14.18 40.11 6.73
CA MET A 194 14.97 39.43 7.77
C MET A 194 15.23 37.94 7.46
N LEU A 195 14.92 37.49 6.24
CA LEU A 195 15.30 36.17 5.72
C LEU A 195 16.38 36.24 4.62
N ASN A 196 17.08 37.38 4.50
CA ASN A 196 18.23 37.54 3.60
C ASN A 196 19.59 37.21 4.26
N LEU A 197 19.61 36.58 5.44
CA LEU A 197 20.85 36.20 6.15
C LEU A 197 21.00 34.68 6.32
N LEU A 198 20.36 33.89 5.47
CA LEU A 198 20.71 32.49 5.26
C LEU A 198 21.10 32.37 3.79
N ASP A 199 22.35 31.98 3.60
CA ASP A 199 23.01 31.76 2.33
C ASP A 199 22.03 31.21 1.28
N LYS A 200 21.87 31.89 0.14
CA LYS A 200 20.94 31.49 -0.94
C LYS A 200 21.27 30.11 -1.54
N LYS A 201 22.39 29.51 -1.15
CA LYS A 201 22.76 28.12 -1.47
C LYS A 201 22.17 27.09 -0.50
N LEU A 202 21.69 27.49 0.68
CA LEU A 202 21.22 26.58 1.73
C LEU A 202 19.69 26.60 1.91
N VAL A 203 19.00 27.69 1.59
CA VAL A 203 17.54 27.82 1.79
C VAL A 203 16.71 27.03 0.75
N GLY A 204 17.28 26.70 -0.41
CA GLY A 204 16.62 25.86 -1.42
C GLY A 204 16.45 24.39 -1.02
N ASP A 205 17.25 23.92 -0.05
CA ASP A 205 17.31 22.51 0.36
C ASP A 205 16.68 22.24 1.74
N PHE A 206 16.31 23.26 2.52
CA PHE A 206 15.59 23.07 3.78
C PHE A 206 14.13 22.69 3.53
N GLY A 207 13.91 21.39 3.32
CA GLY A 207 12.57 20.79 3.19
C GLY A 207 12.29 20.20 1.81
N TYR A 208 13.16 20.41 0.81
CA TYR A 208 13.05 19.71 -0.45
C TYR A 208 13.60 18.29 -0.30
N ILE A 209 12.71 17.35 -0.03
CA ILE A 209 13.05 15.93 -0.15
C ILE A 209 13.16 15.65 -1.65
N LYS A 210 14.37 15.29 -2.10
CA LYS A 210 14.57 14.90 -3.49
C LYS A 210 13.59 13.76 -3.84
N PRO A 211 12.99 13.74 -5.04
CA PRO A 211 12.01 12.73 -5.44
C PRO A 211 12.50 11.29 -5.23
N GLU A 212 13.80 11.04 -5.36
CA GLU A 212 14.48 9.76 -5.13
C GLU A 212 14.39 9.22 -3.69
N PHE A 213 14.12 10.08 -2.71
CA PHE A 213 13.97 9.73 -1.29
C PHE A 213 12.53 9.80 -0.78
N THR A 214 11.61 10.44 -1.51
CA THR A 214 10.22 10.65 -1.05
C THR A 214 9.54 9.31 -0.77
N PHE A 215 9.68 8.35 -1.68
CA PHE A 215 9.08 7.03 -1.54
C PHE A 215 9.70 6.20 -0.41
N CYS A 216 11.04 6.17 -0.33
CA CYS A 216 11.74 5.52 0.77
C CYS A 216 11.33 6.12 2.13
N SER A 217 11.17 7.44 2.19
CA SER A 217 10.73 8.16 3.38
C SER A 217 9.32 7.75 3.80
N MET A 218 8.37 7.68 2.86
CA MET A 218 7.00 7.22 3.12
C MET A 218 6.99 5.81 3.74
N LEU A 219 7.69 4.86 3.13
CA LEU A 219 7.78 3.49 3.64
C LEU A 219 8.50 3.41 4.99
N ARG A 220 9.51 4.25 5.22
CA ARG A 220 10.23 4.32 6.50
C ARG A 220 9.35 4.88 7.63
N ILE A 221 8.49 5.85 7.34
CA ILE A 221 7.44 6.31 8.27
C ILE A 221 6.47 5.17 8.59
N GLY A 222 6.06 4.38 7.58
CA GLY A 222 5.23 3.19 7.79
C GLY A 222 5.86 2.18 8.74
N LEU A 223 7.16 1.91 8.55
CA LEU A 223 7.93 1.04 9.43
C LEU A 223 8.00 1.58 10.87
N LEU A 224 8.24 2.87 11.04
CA LEU A 224 8.26 3.50 12.36
C LEU A 224 6.88 3.46 13.03
N ALA A 225 5.81 3.76 12.29
CA ALA A 225 4.45 3.68 12.80
C ALA A 225 4.07 2.26 13.24
N ALA A 226 4.50 1.24 12.51
CA ALA A 226 4.31 -0.16 12.90
C ALA A 226 4.99 -0.50 14.24
N ARG A 227 6.10 0.18 14.59
CA ARG A 227 6.79 0.02 15.88
C ARG A 227 6.10 0.72 17.04
N LEU A 228 5.31 1.76 16.76
CA LEU A 228 4.53 2.47 17.78
C LEU A 228 3.25 1.73 18.17
N LEU A 229 2.83 0.75 17.36
CA LEU A 229 1.66 -0.08 17.63
C LEU A 229 2.05 -1.36 18.40
N PRO A 230 1.16 -1.86 19.29
CA PRO A 230 1.40 -3.09 20.06
C PRO A 230 1.85 -4.26 19.19
N GLU A 231 2.68 -5.15 19.73
CA GLU A 231 3.17 -6.30 18.97
C GLU A 231 2.03 -7.32 18.69
N ASN A 232 1.33 -7.14 17.57
CA ASN A 232 0.32 -8.07 17.09
C ASN A 232 0.88 -9.02 16.02
N THR A 233 0.15 -10.12 15.79
CA THR A 233 0.49 -11.25 14.91
C THR A 233 0.62 -10.89 13.42
N GLN A 234 -0.15 -9.91 12.93
CA GLN A 234 -0.15 -9.48 11.53
C GLN A 234 -0.07 -7.96 11.39
N SER A 235 0.74 -7.50 10.44
CA SER A 235 1.01 -6.08 10.23
C SER A 235 1.11 -5.75 8.74
N ASN A 236 0.35 -4.75 8.33
CA ASN A 236 0.24 -4.34 6.93
C ASN A 236 0.38 -2.82 6.82
N VAL A 237 1.38 -2.37 6.07
CA VAL A 237 1.61 -0.99 5.70
C VAL A 237 0.92 -0.75 4.35
N ILE A 238 -0.06 0.12 4.33
CA ILE A 238 -0.93 0.38 3.19
C ILE A 238 -0.60 1.76 2.63
N LEU A 239 0.03 1.80 1.47
CA LEU A 239 0.34 3.05 0.76
C LEU A 239 -0.79 3.38 -0.22
N LEU A 240 -1.45 4.52 -0.01
CA LEU A 240 -2.41 5.09 -0.94
C LEU A 240 -1.69 6.16 -1.76
N THR A 241 -1.62 5.98 -3.09
CA THR A 241 -0.83 6.85 -3.99
C THR A 241 -1.43 6.91 -5.40
N ASP A 242 -1.09 7.96 -6.15
CA ASP A 242 -1.35 8.06 -7.60
C ASP A 242 -0.34 7.24 -8.43
N ALA A 243 0.62 6.59 -7.77
CA ALA A 243 1.69 5.81 -8.36
C ALA A 243 2.70 6.62 -9.19
N ASN A 244 2.72 7.95 -9.05
CA ASN A 244 3.69 8.83 -9.68
C ASN A 244 4.86 9.13 -8.74
N VAL A 245 5.80 8.19 -8.68
CA VAL A 245 6.95 8.26 -7.78
C VAL A 245 8.23 8.40 -8.60
N GLY A 246 9.11 9.34 -8.21
CA GLY A 246 10.45 9.44 -8.82
C GLY A 246 11.27 8.18 -8.62
N LYS A 247 12.24 7.90 -9.51
CA LYS A 247 13.12 6.72 -9.38
C LYS A 247 13.75 6.69 -7.98
N PRO A 248 13.44 5.68 -7.14
CA PRO A 248 13.96 5.65 -5.79
C PRO A 248 15.43 5.24 -5.79
N ASN A 249 16.18 5.68 -4.78
CA ASN A 249 17.56 5.22 -4.59
C ASN A 249 17.58 3.70 -4.34
N GLU A 250 18.36 2.97 -5.15
CA GLU A 250 18.37 1.50 -5.15
C GLU A 250 18.89 0.91 -3.83
N GLU A 251 19.99 1.43 -3.30
CA GLU A 251 20.58 0.97 -2.04
C GLU A 251 19.61 1.18 -0.86
N ALA A 252 18.99 2.36 -0.80
CA ALA A 252 18.01 2.69 0.22
C ALA A 252 16.77 1.79 0.12
N MET A 253 16.30 1.50 -1.09
CA MET A 253 15.18 0.60 -1.35
C MET A 253 15.48 -0.84 -0.95
N GLN A 254 16.68 -1.35 -1.28
CA GLN A 254 17.10 -2.69 -0.88
C GLN A 254 17.18 -2.82 0.64
N LEU A 255 17.78 -1.85 1.32
CA LEU A 255 17.84 -1.83 2.79
C LEU A 255 16.43 -1.81 3.41
N LEU A 256 15.55 -0.98 2.87
CA LEU A 256 14.18 -0.84 3.36
C LEU A 256 13.35 -2.10 3.11
N LEU A 257 13.50 -2.74 1.95
CA LEU A 257 12.84 -4.01 1.64
C LEU A 257 13.30 -5.11 2.61
N ASN A 258 14.59 -5.18 2.90
CA ASN A 258 15.13 -6.10 3.91
C ASN A 258 14.55 -5.82 5.29
N GLN A 259 14.41 -4.55 5.69
CA GLN A 259 13.77 -4.18 6.94
C GLN A 259 12.30 -4.60 6.98
N LEU A 260 11.51 -4.32 5.94
CA LEU A 260 10.11 -4.72 5.86
C LEU A 260 9.96 -6.25 6.00
N ARG A 261 10.79 -7.03 5.31
CA ARG A 261 10.80 -8.51 5.39
C ARG A 261 11.23 -9.02 6.76
N ASN A 262 12.27 -8.44 7.36
CA ASN A 262 12.76 -8.83 8.69
C ASN A 262 11.72 -8.54 9.79
N PHE A 263 10.95 -7.47 9.64
CA PHE A 263 9.85 -7.14 10.54
C PHE A 263 8.51 -7.77 10.16
N THR A 264 8.49 -8.65 9.15
CA THR A 264 7.29 -9.34 8.65
C THR A 264 6.15 -8.36 8.34
N LEU A 265 6.49 -7.16 7.86
CA LEU A 265 5.53 -6.15 7.44
C LEU A 265 5.15 -6.39 6.00
N SER A 266 3.86 -6.65 5.76
CA SER A 266 3.31 -6.65 4.41
C SER A 266 3.18 -5.22 3.93
N CYS A 267 3.53 -4.92 2.68
CA CYS A 267 3.29 -3.62 2.08
C CYS A 267 2.22 -3.75 1.01
N SER A 268 1.03 -3.22 1.27
CA SER A 268 -0.04 -3.16 0.29
C SER A 268 -0.12 -1.77 -0.32
N MET A 269 -0.46 -1.68 -1.58
CA MET A 269 -0.45 -0.43 -2.33
C MET A 269 -1.77 -0.30 -3.07
N LYS A 270 -2.41 0.85 -2.95
CA LYS A 270 -3.62 1.16 -3.71
C LYS A 270 -3.36 2.34 -4.62
N ARG A 271 -3.49 2.10 -5.92
CA ARG A 271 -3.39 3.13 -6.96
C ARG A 271 -4.76 3.76 -7.17
N ASN A 272 -4.80 5.09 -7.15
CA ASN A 272 -5.94 5.85 -7.68
C ASN A 272 -5.97 5.65 -9.21
N ALA A 273 -7.07 5.11 -9.74
CA ALA A 273 -7.22 5.05 -11.19
C ALA A 273 -7.34 6.48 -11.71
N THR A 274 -6.51 6.84 -12.66
CA THR A 274 -6.59 8.09 -13.42
C THR A 274 -6.98 7.69 -14.83
N ALA A 275 -8.19 8.07 -15.25
CA ALA A 275 -8.63 7.84 -16.62
C ALA A 275 -7.95 8.87 -17.53
N GLY A 276 -6.65 8.70 -17.78
CA GLY A 276 -5.90 9.54 -18.72
C GLY A 276 -5.50 10.90 -18.18
N LEU A 277 -4.50 10.94 -17.30
CA LEU A 277 -3.72 12.17 -17.18
C LEU A 277 -2.86 12.33 -18.45
N ALA A 278 -3.08 13.48 -19.08
CA ALA A 278 -2.40 13.96 -20.27
C ALA A 278 -0.87 13.87 -20.14
N CYS A 279 -0.23 13.30 -21.17
CA CYS A 279 1.18 13.46 -21.54
C CYS A 279 2.20 13.46 -20.37
N GLY A 280 2.72 12.27 -20.03
CA GLY A 280 3.83 12.12 -19.06
C GLY A 280 3.52 11.25 -17.84
N ASP A 281 2.43 10.48 -17.85
CA ASP A 281 2.06 9.57 -16.76
C ASP A 281 3.05 8.39 -16.65
N LEU A 282 4.16 8.61 -15.95
CA LEU A 282 5.17 7.61 -15.63
C LEU A 282 4.77 6.86 -14.35
N THR A 283 3.61 6.21 -14.37
CA THR A 283 3.21 5.39 -13.22
C THR A 283 4.12 4.18 -13.08
N ASN A 284 4.75 4.04 -11.92
CA ASN A 284 5.65 2.92 -11.62
C ASN A 284 4.86 1.71 -11.08
N SER A 285 3.82 1.27 -11.80
CA SER A 285 2.98 0.14 -11.39
C SER A 285 3.76 -1.16 -11.20
N GLU A 286 4.82 -1.38 -11.97
CA GLU A 286 5.70 -2.54 -11.84
C GLU A 286 6.46 -2.54 -10.52
N LEU A 287 7.03 -1.39 -10.13
CA LEU A 287 7.73 -1.24 -8.86
C LEU A 287 6.80 -1.53 -7.68
N PHE A 288 5.58 -0.99 -7.72
CA PHE A 288 4.60 -1.21 -6.66
C PHE A 288 4.13 -2.67 -6.61
N ASN A 289 3.86 -3.30 -7.76
CA ASN A 289 3.55 -4.73 -7.82
C ASN A 289 4.71 -5.57 -7.26
N PHE A 290 5.94 -5.27 -7.67
CA PHE A 290 7.13 -5.96 -7.21
C PHE A 290 7.30 -5.84 -5.69
N LEU A 291 7.13 -4.64 -5.11
CA LEU A 291 7.29 -4.42 -3.68
C LEU A 291 6.17 -5.07 -2.87
N ALA A 292 4.92 -4.96 -3.33
CA ALA A 292 3.80 -5.61 -2.69
C ALA A 292 4.01 -7.14 -2.69
N PHE A 293 4.35 -7.73 -3.84
CA PHE A 293 4.63 -9.15 -3.95
C PHE A 293 5.83 -9.57 -3.07
N SER A 294 6.91 -8.80 -3.11
CA SER A 294 8.15 -9.05 -2.36
C SER A 294 7.98 -8.99 -0.84
N THR A 295 6.93 -8.34 -0.35
CA THR A 295 6.61 -8.22 1.07
C THR A 295 5.35 -9.02 1.46
N PHE A 296 4.80 -9.83 0.56
CA PHE A 296 3.52 -10.54 0.75
C PHE A 296 2.32 -9.61 1.04
N GLY A 297 2.31 -8.39 0.49
CA GLY A 297 1.17 -7.49 0.44
C GLY A 297 0.46 -7.48 -0.91
N ASN A 298 -0.59 -6.66 -1.06
CA ASN A 298 -1.43 -6.61 -2.26
C ASN A 298 -1.29 -5.29 -3.01
N TYR A 299 -1.26 -5.34 -4.35
CA TYR A 299 -1.45 -4.17 -5.20
C TYR A 299 -2.91 -4.11 -5.67
N LEU A 300 -3.59 -3.02 -5.35
CA LEU A 300 -4.99 -2.76 -5.70
C LEU A 300 -5.05 -1.58 -6.68
N VAL A 301 -5.73 -1.74 -7.79
CA VAL A 301 -6.00 -0.66 -8.76
C VAL A 301 -7.47 -0.31 -8.64
N ASP A 302 -7.80 0.97 -8.52
CA ASP A 302 -9.17 1.45 -8.33
C ASP A 302 -10.15 0.86 -9.37
N THR A 303 -11.08 0.01 -8.93
CA THR A 303 -12.12 -0.62 -9.73
C THR A 303 -13.46 -0.44 -8.99
N GLU A 304 -14.56 -0.28 -9.71
CA GLU A 304 -15.84 0.16 -9.12
C GLU A 304 -16.52 -0.88 -8.20
N SER A 305 -16.11 -2.15 -8.23
CA SER A 305 -16.77 -3.29 -7.56
C SER A 305 -15.95 -3.89 -6.40
N PHE A 306 -15.72 -3.14 -5.33
CA PHE A 306 -14.83 -3.56 -4.23
C PHE A 306 -15.52 -4.01 -2.93
N LEU A 307 -16.82 -3.77 -2.78
CA LEU A 307 -17.55 -4.11 -1.56
C LEU A 307 -18.38 -5.39 -1.67
N ASP A 308 -18.44 -5.98 -2.86
CA ASP A 308 -19.15 -7.24 -3.08
C ASP A 308 -18.43 -8.39 -2.35
N LYS A 309 -19.21 -9.25 -1.69
CA LYS A 309 -18.72 -10.39 -0.91
C LYS A 309 -18.56 -11.66 -1.74
N ASP A 310 -18.27 -11.50 -3.03
CA ASP A 310 -18.24 -12.59 -4.00
C ASP A 310 -16.92 -13.39 -3.93
N LEU A 311 -15.98 -12.97 -3.08
CA LEU A 311 -14.71 -13.65 -2.94
C LEU A 311 -14.81 -14.85 -1.98
N PRO A 312 -13.87 -15.81 -2.13
CA PRO A 312 -13.62 -16.89 -1.16
C PRO A 312 -13.88 -16.50 0.30
N PHE A 313 -14.62 -17.35 1.01
CA PHE A 313 -15.00 -17.18 2.42
C PHE A 313 -15.93 -15.99 2.72
N GLY A 314 -16.62 -15.43 1.71
CA GLY A 314 -17.56 -14.32 1.87
C GLY A 314 -16.87 -13.01 2.27
N MET A 315 -15.57 -12.90 2.02
CA MET A 315 -14.78 -11.71 2.28
C MET A 315 -14.99 -10.70 1.16
N ASN A 316 -14.94 -9.40 1.47
CA ASN A 316 -14.77 -8.40 0.42
C ASN A 316 -13.30 -8.30 -0.01
N ILE A 317 -13.02 -7.51 -1.05
CA ILE A 317 -11.66 -7.42 -1.60
C ILE A 317 -10.66 -6.82 -0.61
N TYR A 318 -11.09 -5.88 0.23
CA TYR A 318 -10.23 -5.24 1.22
C TYR A 318 -9.90 -6.19 2.35
N GLN A 319 -10.88 -6.97 2.81
CA GLN A 319 -10.65 -8.02 3.81
C GLN A 319 -9.68 -9.05 3.24
N LYS A 320 -9.94 -9.58 2.03
CA LYS A 320 -9.04 -10.55 1.40
C LYS A 320 -7.64 -9.99 1.15
N SER A 321 -7.51 -8.70 0.84
CA SER A 321 -6.23 -8.11 0.46
C SER A 321 -5.43 -7.57 1.65
N LEU A 322 -6.10 -7.10 2.69
CA LEU A 322 -5.47 -6.40 3.81
C LEU A 322 -5.41 -7.23 5.08
N LEU A 323 -6.35 -8.16 5.27
CA LEU A 323 -6.45 -9.02 6.45
C LEU A 323 -5.95 -10.45 6.19
N SER A 324 -6.00 -10.92 4.96
CA SER A 324 -5.47 -12.24 4.64
C SER A 324 -3.98 -12.19 4.31
N TRP A 325 -3.24 -13.16 4.80
CA TRP A 325 -1.84 -13.37 4.45
C TRP A 325 -1.64 -14.78 3.88
N SER A 326 -0.91 -14.89 2.79
CA SER A 326 -0.49 -16.17 2.22
C SER A 326 0.89 -16.05 1.60
N PHE A 327 1.69 -17.11 1.74
CA PHE A 327 2.98 -17.24 1.06
C PHE A 327 2.84 -17.83 -0.35
N GLN A 328 1.84 -18.69 -0.56
CA GLN A 328 1.45 -19.18 -1.89
C GLN A 328 0.46 -18.22 -2.51
N ARG A 329 0.94 -17.02 -2.84
CA ARG A 329 0.16 -16.14 -3.71
C ARG A 329 0.15 -16.77 -5.08
N LYS A 330 -1.05 -17.04 -5.61
CA LYS A 330 -1.20 -17.36 -7.02
C LYS A 330 -0.52 -16.24 -7.80
N TYR A 331 0.60 -16.57 -8.46
CA TYR A 331 1.12 -15.78 -9.58
C TYR A 331 0.00 -15.52 -10.61
N ILE A 332 -0.96 -16.45 -10.60
CA ILE A 332 -2.17 -16.53 -11.40
C ILE A 332 -3.25 -15.61 -10.83
N GLY A 333 -3.53 -14.52 -11.53
CA GLY A 333 -4.61 -13.59 -11.19
C GLY A 333 -4.29 -12.12 -11.45
N ASN A 334 -3.00 -11.76 -11.50
CA ASN A 334 -2.62 -10.46 -12.04
C ASN A 334 -2.39 -10.61 -13.55
N SER A 335 -3.46 -10.41 -14.33
CA SER A 335 -3.44 -10.51 -15.79
C SER A 335 -2.32 -9.69 -16.44
N PHE A 336 -1.87 -8.60 -15.79
CA PHE A 336 -0.72 -7.82 -16.22
C PHE A 336 0.60 -8.57 -16.04
N LEU A 337 0.85 -9.16 -14.86
CA LEU A 337 2.08 -9.91 -14.61
C LEU A 337 2.14 -11.20 -15.42
N GLU A 338 1.00 -11.88 -15.63
CA GLU A 338 0.94 -13.04 -16.51
C GLU A 338 1.31 -12.66 -17.95
N LYS A 339 0.67 -11.62 -18.50
CA LYS A 339 0.98 -11.14 -19.85
C LYS A 339 2.40 -10.63 -19.98
N PHE A 340 2.89 -9.89 -18.99
CA PHE A 340 4.25 -9.35 -18.98
C PHE A 340 5.28 -10.49 -18.99
N THR A 341 5.13 -11.46 -18.10
CA THR A 341 6.07 -12.57 -17.98
C THR A 341 5.97 -13.51 -19.16
N GLU A 342 4.77 -13.75 -19.70
CA GLU A 342 4.62 -14.47 -20.97
C GLU A 342 5.32 -13.74 -22.13
N THR A 343 5.34 -12.40 -22.12
CA THR A 343 5.98 -11.59 -23.17
C THR A 343 7.50 -11.56 -23.05
N TYR A 344 8.03 -11.37 -21.84
CA TYR A 344 9.47 -11.11 -21.63
C TYR A 344 10.26 -12.33 -21.13
N ASN A 345 9.61 -13.30 -20.48
CA ASN A 345 10.27 -14.51 -19.98
C ASN A 345 9.31 -15.72 -19.96
N PRO A 346 8.97 -16.27 -21.13
CA PRO A 346 7.98 -17.35 -21.25
C PRO A 346 8.42 -18.63 -20.54
N GLU A 347 9.73 -18.89 -20.43
CA GLU A 347 10.25 -20.03 -19.66
C GLU A 347 9.97 -19.89 -18.17
N PHE A 348 10.16 -18.68 -17.60
CA PHE A 348 9.80 -18.40 -16.21
C PHE A 348 8.28 -18.44 -15.98
N ALA A 349 7.47 -17.96 -16.92
CA ALA A 349 6.02 -18.10 -16.85
C ALA A 349 5.60 -19.58 -16.82
N ASN A 350 6.20 -20.41 -17.66
CA ASN A 350 5.93 -21.85 -17.72
C ASN A 350 6.44 -22.58 -16.47
N PHE A 351 7.58 -22.13 -15.91
CA PHE A 351 8.08 -22.58 -14.61
C PHE A 351 7.12 -22.24 -13.47
N CYS A 352 6.62 -20.99 -13.40
CA CYS A 352 5.64 -20.57 -12.40
C CYS A 352 4.31 -21.35 -12.52
N LYS A 353 3.90 -21.70 -13.75
CA LYS A 353 2.72 -22.53 -14.02
C LYS A 353 2.94 -24.01 -13.65
N ARG A 354 4.16 -24.53 -13.73
CA ARG A 354 4.50 -25.94 -13.43
C ARG A 354 4.89 -26.19 -11.97
N TYR A 355 5.49 -25.21 -11.30
CA TYR A 355 6.00 -25.32 -9.94
C TYR A 355 5.35 -24.23 -9.08
N TYR A 356 4.22 -24.58 -8.45
CA TYR A 356 3.41 -23.69 -7.58
C TYR A 356 4.11 -23.24 -6.28
N ILE A 357 5.38 -23.61 -6.08
CA ILE A 357 6.15 -23.32 -4.88
C ILE A 357 7.31 -22.40 -5.25
N LEU A 358 7.02 -21.12 -5.46
CA LEU A 358 8.04 -20.07 -5.34
C LEU A 358 8.13 -19.67 -3.87
N LEU A 359 8.88 -20.45 -3.10
CA LEU A 359 9.35 -20.05 -1.78
C LEU A 359 10.42 -18.97 -1.96
N PHE A 360 10.01 -17.71 -2.00
CA PHE A 360 10.93 -16.61 -1.71
C PHE A 360 11.13 -16.57 -0.20
N PHE A 361 12.19 -17.23 0.28
CA PHE A 361 12.68 -17.08 1.65
C PHE A 361 13.27 -15.67 1.86
#